data_AF-A0A927CFP9-F1
#
_entry.id   AF-A0A927CFP9-F1
#
_cell.length_a   1.000
_cell.length_b   1.000
_cell.length_c   1.000
_cell.angle_alpha   90.00
_cell.angle_beta   90.00
_cell.angle_gamma   90.00
#
_symmetry.space_group_name_H-M   'P 1'
#
loop_
_entity.id
_entity.type
_entity.pdbx_description
1 polymer ?
#
loop_
_entity_poly.entity_id
_entity_poly.type
_entity_poly.pdbx_seq_one_letter_code
_entity_poly.pdbx_strand_id
1 'polypeptide(L)'
;MKNSTFKKRALWFINTEIERVLLNLKSGAVNREHAMGSLNTLYHIASAMRDSDAMINLCKIIDRVRDTDERLGILHIPEISMKSYY
;
A
#
# COMPACT_ATOMS: atom_id res chain seq x y z
N MET A 1 -17.85 -16.44 14.78
CA MET A 1 -16.53 -15.91 15.21
C MET A 1 -15.32 -16.41 14.35
N LYS A 2 -15.45 -16.56 13.01
CA LYS A 2 -14.31 -16.89 12.12
C LYS A 2 -13.85 -15.72 11.22
N ASN A 3 -14.75 -14.78 10.90
CA ASN A 3 -14.45 -13.68 9.96
C ASN A 3 -13.50 -12.61 10.49
N SER A 4 -13.44 -12.37 11.81
CA SER A 4 -12.56 -11.32 12.37
C SER A 4 -11.08 -11.66 12.21
N THR A 5 -10.70 -12.94 12.36
CA THR A 5 -9.31 -13.38 12.21
C THR A 5 -8.84 -13.30 10.77
N PHE A 6 -9.70 -13.67 9.80
CA PHE A 6 -9.37 -13.54 8.38
C PHE A 6 -9.22 -12.08 7.96
N LYS A 7 -10.16 -11.22 8.37
CA LYS A 7 -10.08 -9.78 8.10
C LYS A 7 -8.79 -9.16 8.64
N LYS A 8 -8.43 -9.47 9.89
CA LYS A 8 -7.17 -9.00 10.50
C LYS A 8 -5.94 -9.47 9.74
N ARG A 9 -5.89 -10.74 9.32
CA ARG A 9 -4.76 -11.27 8.53
C ARG A 9 -4.64 -10.63 7.17
N ALA A 10 -5.76 -10.39 6.50
CA ALA A 10 -5.74 -9.76 5.19
C ALA A 10 -5.38 -8.27 5.28
N LEU A 11 -5.78 -7.56 6.33
CA LEU A 11 -5.29 -6.20 6.61
C LEU A 11 -3.78 -6.19 6.91
N TRP A 12 -3.29 -7.13 7.73
CA TRP A 12 -1.86 -7.28 7.98
C TRP A 12 -1.08 -7.54 6.68
N PHE A 13 -1.61 -8.40 5.80
CA PHE A 13 -1.03 -8.70 4.51
C PHE A 13 -0.98 -7.46 3.62
N ILE A 14 -2.11 -6.72 3.51
CA ILE A 14 -2.18 -5.48 2.73
C ILE A 14 -1.13 -4.48 3.21
N ASN A 15 -1.01 -4.26 4.52
CA ASN A 15 -0.05 -3.31 5.07
C ASN A 15 1.41 -3.72 4.81
N THR A 16 1.73 -5.00 5.05
CA THR A 16 3.07 -5.54 4.77
C THR A 16 3.44 -5.41 3.28
N GLU A 17 2.49 -5.68 2.39
CA GLU A 17 2.73 -5.60 0.95
C GLU A 17 2.81 -4.16 0.44
N ILE A 18 2.05 -3.22 1.02
CA ILE A 18 2.23 -1.78 0.77
C ILE A 18 3.68 -1.39 1.08
N GLU A 19 4.18 -1.72 2.27
CA GLU A 19 5.54 -1.39 2.70
C GLU A 19 6.59 -1.99 1.76
N ARG A 20 6.43 -3.27 1.40
CA ARG A 20 7.33 -3.96 0.46
C ARG A 20 7.36 -3.28 -0.90
N VAL A 21 6.20 -2.90 -1.45
CA VAL A 21 6.10 -2.22 -2.75
C VAL A 21 6.77 -0.85 -2.69
N LEU A 22 6.50 -0.07 -1.64
CA LEU A 22 7.10 1.25 -1.46
C LEU A 22 8.62 1.19 -1.27
N LEU A 23 9.12 0.20 -0.52
CA LEU A 23 10.56 -0.03 -0.35
C LEU A 23 11.22 -0.40 -1.68
N ASN A 24 10.61 -1.29 -2.45
CA ASN A 24 11.11 -1.71 -3.76
C ASN A 24 11.09 -0.56 -4.78
N LEU A 25 10.08 0.31 -4.72
CA LEU A 25 10.03 1.50 -5.55
C LEU A 25 11.15 2.48 -5.15
N LYS A 26 11.35 2.70 -3.85
CA LYS A 26 12.42 3.56 -3.31
C LYS A 26 13.81 3.06 -3.63
N SER A 27 14.04 1.75 -3.64
CA SER A 27 15.33 1.15 -3.99
C SER A 27 15.57 1.07 -5.51
N GLY A 28 14.56 1.37 -6.33
CA GLY A 28 14.62 1.18 -7.78
C GLY A 28 14.53 -0.29 -8.23
N ALA A 29 14.24 -1.22 -7.31
CA ALA A 29 14.03 -2.63 -7.64
C ALA A 29 12.78 -2.85 -8.50
N VAL A 30 11.79 -1.97 -8.39
CA VAL A 30 10.63 -1.90 -9.30
C VAL A 30 10.44 -0.47 -9.79
N ASN A 31 9.91 -0.32 -11.00
CA ASN A 31 9.50 0.98 -11.53
C ASN A 31 8.09 1.35 -11.03
N ARG A 32 7.69 2.59 -11.34
CA ARG A 32 6.39 3.14 -10.95
C ARG A 32 5.21 2.33 -11.47
N GLU A 33 5.25 1.87 -12.73
CA GLU A 33 4.16 1.06 -13.32
C GLU A 33 3.95 -0.26 -12.57
N HIS A 34 5.04 -0.97 -12.24
CA HIS A 34 4.98 -2.20 -11.45
C HIS A 34 4.48 -1.96 -10.02
N ALA A 35 4.89 -0.86 -9.39
CA ALA A 35 4.40 -0.47 -8.07
C ALA A 35 2.89 -0.16 -8.11
N MET A 36 2.43 0.60 -9.12
CA MET A 36 1.02 0.92 -9.32
C MET A 36 0.16 -0.32 -9.56
N GLY A 37 0.61 -1.26 -10.39
CA GLY A 37 -0.07 -2.53 -10.60
C GLY A 37 -0.20 -3.36 -9.32
N SER A 38 0.85 -3.37 -8.49
CA SER A 38 0.85 -4.05 -7.20
C SER A 38 -0.15 -3.40 -6.23
N LEU A 39 -0.12 -2.07 -6.10
CA LEU A 39 -1.04 -1.32 -5.24
C LEU A 39 -2.51 -1.45 -5.68
N ASN A 40 -2.78 -1.47 -6.98
CA ASN A 40 -4.12 -1.72 -7.52
C ASN A 40 -4.63 -3.12 -7.16
N THR A 41 -3.75 -4.12 -7.17
CA THR A 41 -4.12 -5.48 -6.73
C THR A 41 -4.50 -5.49 -5.25
N LEU A 42 -3.74 -4.80 -4.39
CA LEU A 42 -4.08 -4.66 -2.97
C LEU A 42 -5.40 -3.93 -2.77
N TYR A 43 -5.70 -2.92 -3.61
CA TYR A 43 -7.00 -2.23 -3.59
C TYR A 43 -8.15 -3.18 -3.93
N HIS A 44 -7.99 -4.03 -4.93
CA HIS A 44 -9.00 -5.04 -5.26
C HIS A 44 -9.22 -6.04 -4.12
N ILE A 45 -8.16 -6.43 -3.40
CA ILE A 45 -8.30 -7.28 -2.20
C ILE A 45 -9.09 -6.55 -1.10
N ALA A 46 -8.74 -5.30 -0.80
CA ALA A 46 -9.47 -4.47 0.17
C ALA A 46 -10.95 -4.30 -0.23
N SER A 47 -11.21 -4.08 -1.52
CA SER A 47 -12.56 -3.97 -2.09
C SER A 47 -13.34 -5.28 -1.97
N ALA A 48 -12.73 -6.44 -2.26
CA ALA A 48 -13.37 -7.75 -2.11
C ALA A 48 -13.76 -8.03 -0.65
N MET A 49 -12.98 -7.50 0.30
CA MET A 49 -13.26 -7.56 1.73
C MET A 49 -14.27 -6.51 2.22
N ARG A 50 -14.67 -5.58 1.35
CA ARG A 50 -15.52 -4.42 1.70
C ARG A 50 -14.91 -3.57 2.83
N ASP A 51 -13.59 -3.42 2.82
CA ASP A 51 -12.88 -2.61 3.80
C ASP A 51 -12.62 -1.20 3.25
N SER A 52 -13.55 -0.28 3.51
CA SER A 52 -13.49 1.09 3.00
C SER A 52 -12.27 1.86 3.52
N ASP A 53 -11.84 1.62 4.77
CA ASP A 53 -10.69 2.31 5.35
C ASP A 53 -9.39 1.93 4.63
N ALA A 54 -9.20 0.62 4.38
CA ALA A 54 -8.07 0.12 3.61
C ALA A 54 -8.09 0.63 2.16
N MET A 55 -9.27 0.67 1.52
CA MET A 55 -9.44 1.22 0.17
C MET A 55 -9.04 2.70 0.11
N ILE A 56 -9.53 3.54 1.03
CA ILE A 56 -9.20 4.97 1.09
C ILE A 56 -7.70 5.18 1.32
N ASN A 57 -7.10 4.39 2.20
CA ASN A 57 -5.66 4.47 2.45
C ASN A 57 -4.85 4.12 1.18
N LEU A 58 -5.22 3.05 0.49
CA LEU A 58 -4.59 2.64 -0.76
C LEU A 58 -4.74 3.69 -1.86
N CYS A 59 -5.91 4.31 -2.03
CA CYS A 59 -6.09 5.41 -2.99
C CYS A 59 -5.11 6.56 -2.71
N LYS A 60 -4.98 6.99 -1.45
CA LYS A 60 -4.02 8.05 -1.07
C LYS A 60 -2.57 7.68 -1.40
N ILE A 61 -2.20 6.41 -1.22
CA ILE A 61 -0.85 5.93 -1.54
C ILE A 61 -0.65 5.87 -3.06
N ILE A 62 -1.63 5.37 -3.80
CA ILE A 62 -1.62 5.29 -5.26
C ILE A 62 -1.46 6.69 -5.87
N ASP A 63 -2.21 7.69 -5.38
CA ASP A 63 -2.08 9.07 -5.86
C ASP A 63 -0.69 9.64 -5.59
N ARG A 64 -0.13 9.38 -4.39
CA ARG A 64 1.26 9.79 -4.06
C ARG A 64 2.28 9.15 -4.99
N VAL A 65 2.19 7.83 -5.22
CA VAL A 65 3.11 7.11 -6.11
C VAL A 65 2.97 7.59 -7.55
N ARG A 66 1.75 7.93 -7.99
CA ARG A 66 1.49 8.48 -9.33
C ARG A 66 2.17 9.84 -9.52
N ASP A 67 2.07 10.70 -8.51
CA ASP A 67 2.61 12.06 -8.51
C ASP A 67 4.10 12.12 -8.16
N THR A 68 4.72 10.99 -7.81
CA THR A 68 6.16 10.93 -7.54
C THR A 68 6.90 11.01 -8.88
N ASP A 69 7.66 12.09 -9.07
CA ASP A 69 8.44 12.34 -10.27
C ASP A 69 9.63 11.37 -10.33
N GLU A 70 9.73 10.56 -11.39
CA GLU A 70 10.80 9.57 -11.63
C GLU A 70 12.21 10.21 -11.67
N ARG A 71 12.29 11.54 -11.82
CA ARG A 71 13.54 12.30 -11.96
C ARG A 71 14.25 12.64 -10.65
N LEU A 72 13.57 12.53 -9.52
CA LEU A 72 14.17 12.78 -8.22
C LEU A 72 14.51 11.43 -7.60
N GLY A 73 15.76 11.00 -7.71
CA GLY A 73 16.33 9.80 -7.04
C GLY A 73 16.28 9.84 -5.50
N ILE A 74 15.34 10.58 -4.94
CA ILE A 74 15.03 10.76 -3.54
C ILE A 74 13.51 10.65 -3.44
N LEU A 75 13.01 9.41 -3.34
CA LEU A 75 11.65 9.14 -2.91
C LEU A 75 11.52 9.63 -1.47
N HIS A 76 11.10 10.88 -1.31
CA HIS A 76 10.70 11.41 -0.01
C HIS A 76 9.29 10.90 0.28
N ILE A 77 9.18 9.61 0.59
CA ILE A 77 8.00 9.06 1.24
C ILE A 77 8.11 9.50 2.70
N PRO A 78 7.32 10.48 3.19
CA PRO A 78 7.27 10.75 4.61
C PRO A 78 6.88 9.44 5.31
N GLU A 79 7.66 9.04 6.32
CA GLU A 79 7.40 7.86 7.13
C GLU A 79 5.92 7.83 7.49
N ILE A 80 5.21 6.82 6.99
CA ILE A 80 3.81 6.62 7.38
C ILE A 80 3.86 6.18 8.83
N SER A 81 3.70 7.14 9.75
CA SER A 81 3.46 6.86 11.16
C SER A 81 2.09 6.19 11.28
N MET A 82 2.04 4.89 11.00
CA MET A 82 0.93 4.05 11.44
C MET A 82 1.11 3.87 12.95
N LYS A 83 0.41 4.68 13.74
CA LYS A 83 0.25 4.43 15.17
C LYS A 83 -0.27 3.00 15.33
N SER A 84 0.56 2.15 15.93
CA SER A 84 0.22 0.79 16.29
C SER A 84 -0.90 0.84 17.32
N TYR A 85 -2.14 0.55 16.89
CA TYR A 85 -3.24 0.29 17.81
C TYR A 85 -3.08 -1.16 18.30
N TYR A 86 -2.23 -1.32 19.32
CA TYR A 86 -2.24 -2.49 20.21
C TYR A 86 -3.51 -2.48 21.06
#